data_AF-A0A5C6YKB9-F1
#
_entry.id   AF-A0A5C6YKB9-F1
#
_cell.length_a   1.000
_cell.length_b   1.000
_cell.length_c   1.000
_cell.angle_alpha   90.00
_cell.angle_beta   90.00
_cell.angle_gamma   90.00
#
_symmetry.space_group_name_H-M   'P 1'
#
loop_
_entity.id
_entity.type
_entity.pdbx_description
1 polymer ?
#
loop_
_entity_poly.entity_id
_entity_poly.type
_entity_poly.pdbx_seq_one_letter_code
_entity_poly.pdbx_strand_id
1 'polypeptide(L)' 'MTQPDLPQARRQLIAERLSAGQSVVAADLATEFKLSEDAIRRDLRALAADGLCRRVYGGAVPVQDSDRPLAARLRD' A
#
# COMPACT_ATOMS: atom_id res chain seq x y z
N MET A 1 -23.94 -1.90 -9.67
CA MET A 1 -23.04 -2.17 -8.52
C MET A 1 -21.65 -2.35 -9.09
N THR A 2 -20.94 -1.24 -9.23
CA THR A 2 -19.74 -1.12 -10.07
C THR A 2 -18.54 -1.65 -9.30
N GLN A 3 -18.16 -2.90 -9.54
CA GLN A 3 -16.92 -3.44 -9.03
C GLN A 3 -15.81 -3.08 -10.04
N PRO A 4 -14.69 -2.47 -9.63
CA PRO A 4 -13.60 -2.22 -10.53
C PRO A 4 -12.86 -3.55 -10.71
N ASP A 5 -13.32 -4.37 -11.66
CA ASP A 5 -12.65 -5.63 -12.04
C ASP A 5 -11.24 -5.39 -12.64
N LEU A 6 -10.86 -4.12 -12.80
CA LEU A 6 -9.55 -3.69 -13.29
C LEU A 6 -8.51 -3.68 -12.15
N PRO A 7 -7.46 -4.51 -12.24
CA PRO A 7 -6.36 -4.54 -11.27
C PRO A 7 -5.72 -3.16 -11.07
N GLN A 8 -5.71 -2.32 -12.11
CA GLN A 8 -5.16 -0.97 -12.09
C GLN A 8 -5.95 -0.04 -11.14
N ALA A 9 -7.28 -0.03 -11.25
CA ALA A 9 -8.14 0.84 -10.44
C ALA A 9 -8.10 0.44 -8.96
N ARG A 10 -8.05 -0.86 -8.67
CA ARG A 10 -7.84 -1.37 -7.31
C ARG A 10 -6.51 -0.92 -6.73
N ARG A 11 -5.42 -1.01 -7.49
CA ARG A 11 -4.09 -0.53 -7.07
C ARG A 11 -4.10 0.97 -6.79
N GLN A 12 -4.77 1.77 -7.62
CA GLN A 12 -4.90 3.21 -7.41
C GLN A 12 -5.64 3.52 -6.10
N LEU A 13 -6.78 2.87 -5.84
CA LEU A 13 -7.51 3.04 -4.57
C LEU A 13 -6.65 2.69 -3.34
N ILE A 14 -5.90 1.59 -3.41
CA ILE A 14 -5.00 1.18 -2.33
C ILE A 14 -3.87 2.20 -2.16
N ALA A 15 -3.27 2.67 -3.26
CA ALA A 15 -2.23 3.69 -3.27
C ALA A 15 -2.72 5.04 -2.72
N GLU A 16 -3.95 5.46 -3.01
CA GLU A 16 -4.55 6.67 -2.46
C GLU A 16 -4.71 6.59 -0.94
N ARG A 17 -5.20 5.46 -0.41
CA ARG A 17 -5.31 5.24 1.05
C ARG A 17 -3.95 5.26 1.72
N LEU A 18 -2.97 4.59 1.12
CA LEU A 18 -1.58 4.62 1.57
C LEU A 18 -1.03 6.04 1.54
N SER A 19 -1.27 6.81 0.47
CA SER A 19 -0.83 8.21 0.37
C SER A 19 -1.52 9.12 1.38
N ALA A 20 -2.77 8.82 1.74
CA ALA A 20 -3.53 9.51 2.78
C ALA A 20 -3.04 9.19 4.21
N GLY A 21 -1.98 8.38 4.37
CA GLY A 21 -1.45 8.02 5.68
C GLY A 21 -2.14 6.82 6.34
N GLN A 22 -3.04 6.14 5.62
CA GLN A 22 -3.75 4.98 6.18
C GLN A 22 -2.92 3.71 6.03
N SER A 23 -2.86 2.93 7.10
CA SER A 23 -2.29 1.58 7.07
C SER A 23 -3.33 0.61 6.51
N VAL A 24 -2.91 -0.29 5.63
CA VAL A 24 -3.81 -1.27 5.02
C VAL A 24 -3.32 -2.70 5.29
N VAL A 25 -4.25 -3.59 5.59
CA VAL A 25 -4.00 -5.01 5.86
C VAL A 25 -4.51 -5.83 4.69
N ALA A 26 -3.73 -6.83 4.27
CA ALA A 26 -4.10 -7.65 3.12
C ALA A 26 -5.44 -8.40 3.33
N ALA A 27 -5.71 -8.83 4.56
CA ALA A 27 -6.95 -9.51 4.96
C ALA A 27 -8.19 -8.61 4.85
N ASP A 28 -8.10 -7.37 5.34
CA ASP A 28 -9.18 -6.38 5.25
C ASP A 28 -9.50 -6.04 3.79
N LEU A 29 -8.46 -5.71 3.01
CA LEU A 29 -8.63 -5.40 1.59
C LEU A 29 -9.17 -6.62 0.81
N ALA A 30 -8.75 -7.84 1.15
CA ALA A 30 -9.27 -9.06 0.54
C ALA A 30 -10.77 -9.20 0.77
N THR A 31 -11.23 -8.91 1.99
CA THR A 31 -12.66 -8.94 2.35
C THR A 31 -13.44 -7.84 1.64
N GLU A 32 -12.89 -6.62 1.62
CA GLU A 32 -13.53 -5.45 1.00
C GLU A 32 -13.68 -5.60 -0.52
N PHE A 33 -12.62 -6.02 -1.19
CA PHE A 33 -12.63 -6.23 -2.63
C PHE A 33 -13.21 -7.59 -3.06
N LYS A 34 -13.58 -8.45 -2.09
CA LYS A 34 -14.03 -9.84 -2.32
C LYS A 34 -13.04 -10.66 -3.14
N LEU A 35 -11.76 -10.55 -2.79
CA LEU A 35 -10.66 -11.22 -3.45
C LEU A 35 -9.90 -12.09 -2.47
N SER A 36 -9.07 -12.98 -3.00
CA SER A 36 -8.11 -13.71 -2.16
C SER A 36 -7.01 -12.76 -1.66
N GLU A 37 -6.56 -12.96 -0.42
CA GLU A 37 -5.40 -12.25 0.13
C GLU A 37 -4.19 -12.32 -0.79
N ASP A 38 -3.99 -13.44 -1.48
CA ASP A 38 -2.90 -13.60 -2.43
C ASP A 38 -2.96 -12.58 -3.58
N ALA A 39 -4.15 -12.30 -4.12
CA ALA A 39 -4.32 -11.28 -5.16
C ALA A 39 -3.97 -9.88 -4.62
N ILE A 40 -4.42 -9.56 -3.41
CA ILE A 40 -4.07 -8.30 -2.74
C ILE A 40 -2.58 -8.22 -2.44
N ARG A 41 -1.94 -9.30 -1.98
CA ARG A 41 -0.49 -9.34 -1.73
C ARG A 41 0.31 -9.11 -3.00
N ARG A 42 -0.14 -9.61 -4.16
CA ARG A 42 0.49 -9.31 -5.46
C ARG A 42 0.37 -7.84 -5.82
N ASP A 43 -0.77 -7.22 -5.59
CA ASP A 43 -0.97 -5.79 -5.84
C ASP A 43 -0.16 -4.91 -4.90
N LEU A 44 -0.15 -5.22 -3.60
CA LEU A 44 0.69 -4.54 -2.62
C LEU A 44 2.18 -4.71 -2.95
N ARG A 45 2.59 -5.85 -3.51
CA ARG A 45 3.96 -6.07 -3.97
C ARG A 45 4.30 -5.18 -5.17
N ALA A 46 3.38 -5.02 -6.12
CA ALA A 46 3.56 -4.10 -7.24
C ALA A 46 3.66 -2.64 -6.75
N LEU A 47 2.75 -2.22 -5.86
CA LEU A 47 2.77 -0.88 -5.26
C LEU A 47 4.03 -0.60 -4.44
N ALA A 48 4.54 -1.61 -3.72
CA ALA A 48 5.80 -1.48 -2.98
C ALA A 48 7.01 -1.40 -3.92
N ALA A 49 6.98 -2.13 -5.05
CA ALA A 49 8.03 -2.03 -6.07
C ALA A 49 8.03 -0.65 -6.74
N ASP A 50 6.86 -0.03 -6.89
CA ASP A 50 6.69 1.34 -7.38
C ASP A 50 7.03 2.41 -6.32
N GLY A 51 7.40 2.02 -5.09
CA GLY A 51 7.78 2.93 -4.01
C GLY A 51 6.60 3.63 -3.33
N LEU A 52 5.36 3.22 -3.61
CA LEU A 52 4.14 3.85 -3.09
C LEU A 52 3.78 3.39 -1.66
N CYS A 53 4.31 2.26 -1.20
CA CYS A 53 4.09 1.76 0.15
C CYS A 53 5.25 0.95 0.71
N ARG A 54 5.43 0.98 2.04
CA ARG A 54 6.36 0.13 2.76
C ARG A 54 5.64 -1.10 3.30
N ARG A 55 6.18 -2.29 3.05
CA ARG A 55 5.64 -3.52 3.64
C ARG A 55 5.96 -3.62 5.12
N VAL A 56 4.98 -4.07 5.90
CA VAL A 56 5.13 -4.48 7.32
C VAL A 56 4.66 -5.92 7.47
N TYR A 57 4.79 -6.49 8.67
CA TYR A 57 4.36 -7.86 8.94
C TYR A 57 2.82 -7.97 8.74
N GLY A 58 2.39 -8.64 7.66
CA GLY A 58 0.98 -8.87 7.33
C GLY A 58 0.26 -7.79 6.49
N GLY A 59 0.91 -6.66 6.17
CA GLY A 59 0.25 -5.55 5.46
C GLY A 59 1.21 -4.55 4.81
N ALA A 60 0.69 -3.39 4.46
CA ALA A 60 1.46 -2.27 3.92
C ALA A 60 1.10 -0.97 4.65
N VAL A 61 2.12 -0.18 4.95
CA VAL A 61 2.00 1.16 5.54
C VAL A 61 2.44 2.21 4.53
N PRO A 62 1.94 3.45 4.64
CA PRO A 62 2.37 4.58 3.83
C PRO A 62 3.90 4.74 3.84
N VAL A 63 4.50 5.07 2.69
CA VAL A 63 5.84 5.68 2.72
C VAL A 63 5.63 7.13 3.13
N GLN A 64 5.70 7.41 4.42
CA GLN A 64 5.86 8.78 4.89
C GLN A 64 7.31 9.21 4.58
N ASP A 65 7.51 10.39 4.00
CA ASP A 65 8.83 11.03 3.77
C ASP A 65 9.68 11.14 5.06
N SER A 66 9.11 10.84 6.22
CA SER A 66 9.76 10.78 7.53
C SER A 66 10.81 9.70 7.67
N ASP A 67 10.92 8.74 6.74
CA ASP A 67 11.98 7.71 6.76
C ASP A 67 13.24 8.12 5.99
N ARG A 68 13.53 9.43 5.92
CA ARG A 68 14.93 9.83 5.80
C ARG A 68 15.58 9.44 7.12
N PRO A 69 16.63 8.58 7.13
CA PRO A 69 17.34 8.29 8.36
C PRO A 69 17.77 9.63 8.98
N LEU A 70 17.53 9.79 10.28
CA LEU A 70 17.91 10.97 11.06
C LEU A 70 19.39 11.37 10.85
N ALA A 71 20.22 10.44 10.36
CA ALA A 71 21.59 10.66 9.89
C ALA A 71 21.76 11.73 8.79
N ALA A 72 20.70 12.16 8.10
CA ALA A 72 20.77 13.20 7.08
C ALA A 72 20.50 14.63 7.59
N ARG A 73 20.29 14.83 8.91
CA ARG A 73 20.06 16.17 9.50
C ARG A 73 21.31 16.81 10.13
N LEU A 74 22.45 16.12 10.12
CA LEU A 74 23.69 16.57 10.78
C LEU A 74 24.82 16.85 9.77
N ARG A 75 24.55 17.73 8.81
CA ARG A 75 25.57 18.50 8.08
C ARG A 75 24.97 19.87 7.75
N ASP A 76 24.95 20.72 8.77
CA ASP A 76 25.04 22.18 8.62
C ASP A 76 26.54 22.52 8.49
#